data_AF-A0A812NFW5-F1
#
_entry.id   AF-A0A812NFW5-F1
#
_cell.length_a   1.000
_cell.length_b   1.000
_cell.length_c   1.000
_cell.angle_alpha   90.00
_cell.angle_beta   90.00
_cell.angle_gamma   90.00
#
_symmetry.space_group_name_H-M   'P 1'
#
loop_
_entity.id
_entity.type
_entity.pdbx_description
1 polymer ?
#
loop_
_entity_poly.entity_id
_entity_poly.type
_entity_poly.pdbx_seq_one_letter_code
_entity_poly.pdbx_strand_id
1 'polypeptide(L)'
;MPSESQARDIPEGYFQDGEAVVYHSRTHSGFLRTRIAKVHVVGGVVQAIDLACKKSADLTKIAKIQSGEVVDSAGADNDSRKHRGNVLTELPSPLHVENAERWPTETRGGDGILCYDSQAGKQQKLPTSTEIRRENNEVALPGSERFNIGDKVFYYSKTHSQTVVAEVKGITADGLYDLDVKKRALPENVSRYVEEAIPAPPAPPPPPTPATYLPLRPTIPGDQAPYFEPPMGDREAYLPLPPTIPGDQAPYPLPPMGDRDVPRQATRVVLPLQKVYMANDGFAATDCSGATPLGFHMPPTAFSIPSGRYGEGQVVSCKVSAAVPMGPRPPTPDSNRTPAPAASTASFFPSGGMTPKATTSQTPAQAAAAAELVASLRGEIRVNGSFEPRQPEIRAQLAQQLSLGGRAQIQEMSGFKGGLNLGIWLVSGGAELVLKQVRCARVASNVLTEAENFIRVVKEHPEIAQDPAVAFPVKIFSCVGADRRPVSDLIVMKKSRGERLCEYVATKFYANQVPQLCAAMENVGRALRRFHERYGNQQHGDFQPSNIYYDESTASVSFIDVGGMGVPTTGNDLEHFHQCMRSMTTGYEPHLHVDLLNSFDKGYQSSPSHQGFEVVT
;
A
#
# COMPACT_ATOMS: atom_id res chain seq x y z
N MET A 1 -0.72 54.59 5.29
CA MET A 1 0.64 54.05 5.47
C MET A 1 0.67 53.36 6.83
N PRO A 2 0.57 52.02 6.95
CA PRO A 2 0.79 51.37 8.22
C PRO A 2 2.29 51.31 8.50
N SER A 3 2.65 51.56 9.77
CA SER A 3 4.00 51.67 10.31
C SER A 3 4.75 50.33 10.33
N GLU A 4 6.07 50.42 10.21
CA GLU A 4 7.04 49.33 10.35
C GLU A 4 6.90 48.55 11.67
N SER A 5 7.05 47.23 11.51
CA SER A 5 7.42 46.20 12.50
C SER A 5 6.61 46.09 13.81
N GLN A 6 5.47 45.40 13.74
CA GLN A 6 5.24 44.33 14.70
C GLN A 6 5.93 43.07 14.16
N ALA A 7 7.22 42.92 14.48
CA ALA A 7 7.84 41.59 14.45
C ALA A 7 7.11 40.77 15.51
N ARG A 8 6.11 39.99 15.08
CA ARG A 8 5.41 39.07 15.99
C ARG A 8 6.41 37.97 16.32
N ASP A 9 6.81 37.91 17.58
CA ASP A 9 7.76 36.93 18.08
C ASP A 9 7.35 35.53 17.62
N ILE A 10 8.20 34.91 16.80
CA ILE A 10 8.06 33.50 16.45
C ILE A 10 8.28 32.74 17.75
N PRO A 11 7.36 31.84 18.18
CA PRO A 11 7.52 31.16 19.44
C PRO A 11 8.88 30.44 19.53
N GLU A 12 9.54 30.56 20.67
CA GLU A 12 10.85 29.96 20.92
C GLU A 12 10.78 28.44 20.65
N GLY A 13 11.77 27.91 19.91
CA GLY A 13 11.79 26.51 19.46
C GLY A 13 11.27 26.26 18.05
N TYR A 14 10.53 27.19 17.43
CA TYR A 14 10.10 27.06 16.04
C TYR A 14 11.21 27.41 15.05
N PHE A 15 10.92 27.12 13.79
CA PHE A 15 11.76 27.41 12.65
C PHE A 15 11.94 28.93 12.43
N GLN A 16 13.14 29.37 12.04
CA GLN A 16 13.43 30.77 11.70
C GLN A 16 13.64 30.96 10.19
N ASP A 17 13.32 32.15 9.69
CA ASP A 17 13.64 32.53 8.31
C ASP A 17 15.16 32.40 8.07
N GLY A 18 15.55 31.73 6.98
CA GLY A 18 16.93 31.45 6.61
C GLY A 18 17.52 30.17 7.23
N GLU A 19 16.85 29.54 8.20
CA GLU A 19 17.32 28.33 8.87
C GLU A 19 17.46 27.15 7.90
N ALA A 20 18.52 26.37 8.04
CA ALA A 20 18.79 25.21 7.21
C ALA A 20 18.01 23.99 7.72
N VAL A 21 17.24 23.37 6.83
CA VAL A 21 16.37 22.25 7.15
C VAL A 21 16.50 21.12 6.13
N VAL A 22 16.04 19.95 6.53
CA VAL A 22 15.83 18.82 5.63
C VAL A 22 14.33 18.66 5.38
N TYR A 23 13.93 18.57 4.12
CA TYR A 23 12.54 18.46 3.67
C TYR A 23 12.31 17.17 2.89
N HIS A 24 11.32 16.36 3.27
CA HIS A 24 10.95 15.18 2.49
C HIS A 24 10.07 15.55 1.28
N SER A 25 10.68 15.56 0.09
CA SER A 25 10.05 15.91 -1.17
C SER A 25 9.42 14.69 -1.84
N ARG A 26 8.09 14.67 -1.93
CA ARG A 26 7.36 13.67 -2.73
C ARG A 26 7.75 13.70 -4.21
N THR A 27 8.02 14.87 -4.76
CA THR A 27 8.40 15.04 -6.18
C THR A 27 9.75 14.40 -6.50
N HIS A 28 10.63 14.32 -5.50
CA HIS A 28 12.00 13.81 -5.66
C HIS A 28 12.20 12.48 -4.95
N SER A 29 11.12 11.90 -4.40
CA SER A 29 11.13 10.67 -3.60
C SER A 29 12.28 10.60 -2.59
N GLY A 30 12.55 11.69 -1.88
CA GLY A 30 13.72 11.77 -1.00
C GLY A 30 13.82 13.06 -0.19
N PHE A 31 14.84 13.11 0.66
CA PHE A 31 15.14 14.24 1.53
C PHE A 31 16.00 15.29 0.80
N LEU A 32 15.53 16.54 0.79
CA LEU A 32 16.24 17.67 0.22
C LEU A 32 16.72 18.60 1.34
N ARG A 33 18.00 18.94 1.34
CA ARG A 33 18.52 20.04 2.16
C ARG A 33 18.11 21.36 1.52
N THR A 34 17.47 22.23 2.29
CA THR A 34 17.01 23.53 1.81
C THR A 34 17.03 24.55 2.96
N ARG A 35 16.64 25.80 2.67
CA ARG A 35 16.48 26.84 3.68
C ARG A 35 15.05 27.31 3.74
N ILE A 36 14.65 27.77 4.91
CA ILE A 36 13.34 28.39 5.11
C ILE A 36 13.37 29.78 4.48
N ALA A 37 12.52 30.00 3.50
CA ALA A 37 12.38 31.29 2.84
C ALA A 37 11.47 32.23 3.62
N LYS A 38 10.39 31.70 4.21
CA LYS A 38 9.43 32.49 5.00
C LYS A 38 8.59 31.61 5.92
N VAL A 39 8.42 32.02 7.17
CA VAL A 39 7.47 31.44 8.12
C VAL A 39 6.20 32.30 8.19
N HIS A 40 5.04 31.68 7.95
CA HIS A 40 3.74 32.37 8.02
C HIS A 40 3.08 32.10 9.37
N VAL A 41 3.03 33.13 10.23
CA VAL A 41 2.41 33.07 11.56
C VAL A 41 1.09 33.83 11.56
N VAL A 42 0.00 33.16 11.95
CA VAL A 42 -1.34 33.76 12.07
C VAL A 42 -1.88 33.43 13.46
N GLY A 43 -2.21 34.45 14.25
CA GLY A 43 -2.70 34.28 15.62
C GLY A 43 -1.71 33.60 16.57
N GLY A 44 -0.40 33.78 16.35
CA GLY A 44 0.65 33.15 17.17
C GLY A 44 0.97 31.69 16.81
N VAL A 45 0.30 31.12 15.79
CA VAL A 45 0.53 29.75 15.33
C VAL A 45 1.16 29.76 13.94
N VAL A 46 2.19 28.93 13.73
CA VAL A 46 2.78 28.72 12.40
C VAL A 46 1.78 27.96 11.53
N GLN A 47 1.23 28.62 10.51
CA GLN A 47 0.27 28.02 9.59
C GLN A 47 0.94 27.39 8.37
N ALA A 48 2.04 27.97 7.90
CA ALA A 48 2.76 27.48 6.73
C ALA A 48 4.22 27.89 6.77
N ILE A 49 5.09 27.09 6.13
CA ILE A 49 6.48 27.43 5.90
C ILE A 49 6.75 27.39 4.40
N ASP A 50 7.25 28.49 3.85
CA ASP A 50 7.83 28.50 2.52
C ASP A 50 9.30 28.11 2.63
N LEU A 51 9.68 27.06 1.91
CA LEU A 51 11.07 26.67 1.67
C LEU A 51 11.57 27.34 0.40
N ALA A 52 12.87 27.57 0.28
CA ALA A 52 13.48 28.14 -0.92
C ALA A 52 13.12 27.37 -2.21
N CYS A 53 12.85 26.06 -2.09
CA CYS A 53 12.46 25.19 -3.19
C CYS A 53 10.95 24.89 -3.26
N LYS A 54 10.13 25.32 -2.29
CA LYS A 54 8.71 24.96 -2.21
C LYS A 54 7.89 25.91 -1.34
N LYS A 55 6.83 26.49 -1.92
CA LYS A 55 5.83 27.25 -1.15
C LYS A 55 4.91 26.33 -0.36
N SER A 56 4.55 26.76 0.84
CA SER A 56 3.61 26.09 1.76
C SER A 56 3.95 24.63 1.99
N ALA A 57 5.20 24.38 2.38
CA ALA A 57 5.67 23.07 2.77
C ALA A 57 4.94 22.59 4.03
N ASP A 58 4.60 21.32 4.01
CA ASP A 58 3.95 20.62 5.12
C ASP A 58 4.93 20.52 6.30
N LEU A 59 4.57 21.14 7.44
CA LEU A 59 5.36 21.21 8.66
C LEU A 59 5.83 19.83 9.14
N THR A 60 5.02 18.79 8.93
CA THR A 60 5.34 17.41 9.34
C THR A 60 6.47 16.79 8.52
N LYS A 61 6.91 17.44 7.44
CA LYS A 61 7.96 16.97 6.53
C LYS A 61 9.25 17.75 6.61
N ILE A 62 9.39 18.65 7.59
CA ILE A 62 10.56 19.53 7.75
C ILE A 62 11.25 19.18 9.06
N ALA A 63 12.55 18.92 9.02
CA ALA A 63 13.39 18.67 10.20
C ALA A 63 14.53 19.69 10.29
N LYS A 64 14.84 20.17 11.49
CA LYS A 64 15.98 21.05 11.75
C LYS A 64 17.28 20.26 11.59
N ILE A 65 18.29 20.91 11.02
CA ILE A 65 19.66 20.40 11.03
C ILE A 65 20.30 20.90 12.30
N GLN A 66 20.61 20.02 13.26
CA GLN A 66 21.33 20.42 14.46
C GLN A 66 22.72 20.93 14.06
N SER A 67 23.02 22.19 14.39
CA SER A 67 24.34 22.77 14.21
C SER A 67 25.30 22.21 15.26
N GLY A 68 25.73 20.97 15.09
CA GLY A 68 26.80 20.34 15.86
C GLY A 68 28.07 20.22 15.02
N GLU A 69 29.13 20.91 15.46
CA GLU A 69 30.55 20.77 15.08
C GLU A 69 30.87 20.49 13.60
N VAL A 70 30.94 21.55 12.80
CA VAL A 70 31.88 21.61 11.67
C VAL A 70 33.12 22.35 12.18
N VAL A 71 34.19 21.61 12.50
CA VAL A 71 35.51 22.19 12.73
C VAL A 71 36.06 22.63 11.37
N ASP A 72 36.12 23.93 11.12
CA ASP A 72 36.81 24.50 9.97
C ASP A 72 38.31 24.16 10.05
N SER A 73 38.74 23.14 9.32
CA SER A 73 40.15 22.84 9.06
C SER A 73 40.54 23.44 7.71
N ALA A 74 40.85 24.74 7.73
CA ALA A 74 41.60 25.40 6.68
C ALA A 74 43.10 25.08 6.87
N GLY A 75 43.65 24.15 6.08
CA GLY A 75 45.07 23.84 6.08
C GLY A 75 45.42 22.80 5.02
N ALA A 76 46.26 23.22 4.07
CA ALA A 76 46.91 22.49 2.98
C ALA A 76 46.99 20.95 3.09
N ASP A 77 46.59 20.22 2.04
CA ASP A 77 47.57 19.68 1.08
C ASP A 77 46.89 19.01 -0.13
N ASN A 78 47.57 19.10 -1.26
CA ASN A 78 47.08 18.76 -2.58
C ASN A 78 47.63 17.39 -2.99
N ASP A 79 47.09 16.29 -2.45
CA ASP A 79 47.13 14.98 -3.12
C ASP A 79 46.20 13.96 -2.47
N SER A 80 45.73 12.98 -3.24
CA SER A 80 44.89 11.80 -2.86
C SER A 80 43.39 11.87 -3.18
N ARG A 81 43.06 11.58 -4.45
CA ARG A 81 41.81 10.89 -4.82
C ARG A 81 41.84 9.46 -4.27
N LYS A 82 41.03 9.16 -3.24
CA LYS A 82 40.26 7.91 -3.02
C LYS A 82 39.81 7.85 -1.56
N HIS A 83 38.49 7.90 -1.36
CA HIS A 83 37.66 7.50 -0.20
C HIS A 83 36.62 8.56 0.13
N ARG A 84 35.44 8.46 -0.49
CA ARG A 84 34.20 9.02 0.07
C ARG A 84 33.68 8.02 1.11
N GLY A 85 34.02 8.26 2.37
CA GLY A 85 33.40 7.58 3.51
C GLY A 85 32.03 8.17 3.81
N ASN A 86 31.05 7.30 4.01
CA ASN A 86 29.73 7.64 4.52
C ASN A 86 29.84 8.14 5.96
N VAL A 87 29.46 9.39 6.21
CA VAL A 87 29.17 9.92 7.55
C VAL A 87 27.71 10.37 7.54
N LEU A 88 26.83 9.43 7.86
CA LEU A 88 25.40 9.66 8.16
C LEU A 88 24.95 8.50 9.06
N THR A 89 25.57 8.41 10.23
CA THR A 89 25.09 7.58 11.33
C THR A 89 24.68 8.53 12.45
N GLU A 90 23.41 8.40 12.83
CA GLU A 90 22.73 9.02 13.97
C GLU A 90 22.02 10.37 13.70
N LEU A 91 20.70 10.28 13.51
CA LEU A 91 19.74 11.36 13.68
C LEU A 91 18.89 11.04 14.94
N PRO A 92 18.67 12.00 15.87
CA PRO A 92 17.81 11.77 17.02
C PRO A 92 16.31 11.98 16.72
N SER A 93 15.47 11.35 17.54
CA SER A 93 14.00 11.29 17.45
C SER A 93 13.29 12.65 17.56
N PRO A 94 12.05 12.80 17.05
CA PRO A 94 11.26 14.03 17.15
C PRO A 94 10.85 14.37 18.59
N LEU A 95 11.01 15.64 18.98
CA LEU A 95 10.47 16.21 20.23
C LEU A 95 8.94 16.18 20.22
N HIS A 96 8.34 15.62 21.29
CA HIS A 96 6.90 15.68 21.57
C HIS A 96 6.51 16.99 22.27
N VAL A 97 5.33 17.51 21.95
CA VAL A 97 4.70 18.67 22.59
C VAL A 97 3.60 18.17 23.53
N GLU A 98 3.81 18.31 24.83
CA GLU A 98 2.73 18.37 25.82
C GLU A 98 2.77 19.76 26.49
N ASN A 99 1.58 20.28 26.77
CA ASN A 99 1.26 21.52 27.50
C ASN A 99 1.13 22.82 26.67
N ALA A 100 -0.10 23.08 26.23
CA ALA A 100 -0.63 24.44 26.19
C ALA A 100 -1.99 24.44 26.90
N GLU A 101 -1.99 24.96 28.12
CA GLU A 101 -3.19 25.12 28.94
C GLU A 101 -4.15 26.16 28.38
N ARG A 102 -5.41 25.91 28.69
CA ARG A 102 -6.63 26.54 28.23
C ARG A 102 -6.90 27.81 29.05
N TRP A 103 -7.13 28.96 28.41
CA TRP A 103 -7.77 30.13 29.04
C TRP A 103 -9.06 30.51 28.30
N PRO A 104 -10.09 31.03 29.01
CA PRO A 104 -11.44 31.14 28.48
C PRO A 104 -11.75 32.49 27.83
N THR A 105 -12.76 32.41 26.96
CA THR A 105 -13.49 33.46 26.24
C THR A 105 -13.93 34.67 27.06
N GLU A 106 -13.89 35.85 26.42
CA GLU A 106 -14.80 36.95 26.75
C GLU A 106 -15.42 37.57 25.49
N THR A 107 -16.75 37.65 25.51
CA THR A 107 -17.66 38.26 24.55
C THR A 107 -17.93 39.73 24.87
N ARG A 108 -17.84 40.61 23.88
CA ARG A 108 -18.52 41.92 23.76
C ARG A 108 -18.36 42.36 22.29
N GLY A 109 -19.35 42.77 21.51
CA GLY A 109 -20.61 43.44 21.81
C GLY A 109 -20.54 44.86 21.23
N GLY A 110 -21.40 45.18 20.27
CA GLY A 110 -21.81 46.56 19.98
C GLY A 110 -21.39 47.20 18.65
N ASP A 111 -22.42 47.54 17.88
CA ASP A 111 -22.64 48.82 17.18
C ASP A 111 -21.93 49.14 15.84
N GLY A 112 -22.72 49.15 14.76
CA GLY A 112 -23.55 50.31 14.43
C GLY A 112 -22.93 51.50 13.69
N ILE A 113 -23.31 51.61 12.40
CA ILE A 113 -23.65 52.82 11.60
C ILE A 113 -22.56 53.84 11.21
N LEU A 114 -22.34 54.05 9.89
CA LEU A 114 -22.75 55.23 9.10
C LEU A 114 -21.95 55.39 7.79
N CYS A 115 -22.72 55.70 6.74
CA CYS A 115 -22.27 56.08 5.41
C CYS A 115 -21.52 57.43 5.41
N TYR A 116 -20.58 57.59 4.49
CA TYR A 116 -20.32 58.88 3.83
C TYR A 116 -19.97 58.66 2.36
N ASP A 117 -20.43 59.63 1.57
CA ASP A 117 -20.47 59.65 0.13
C ASP A 117 -19.41 60.62 -0.42
N SER A 118 -18.96 60.32 -1.64
CA SER A 118 -18.65 61.27 -2.73
C SER A 118 -17.28 62.00 -2.87
N GLN A 119 -16.77 61.83 -4.10
CA GLN A 119 -15.96 62.71 -4.98
C GLN A 119 -14.44 62.90 -4.79
N ALA A 120 -13.65 62.52 -5.79
CA ALA A 120 -13.25 63.38 -6.91
C ALA A 120 -12.20 62.65 -7.80
N GLY A 121 -12.16 62.98 -9.09
CA GLY A 121 -11.53 62.16 -10.11
C GLY A 121 -10.05 62.39 -10.37
N LYS A 122 -9.48 61.47 -11.16
CA LYS A 122 -8.60 61.76 -12.32
C LYS A 122 -8.36 60.46 -13.08
N GLN A 123 -8.88 60.40 -14.30
CA GLN A 123 -8.54 59.35 -15.26
C GLN A 123 -7.09 59.55 -15.73
N GLN A 124 -6.25 58.54 -15.52
CA GLN A 124 -4.99 58.40 -16.26
C GLN A 124 -5.10 57.23 -17.23
N LYS A 125 -4.79 57.56 -18.48
CA LYS A 125 -4.90 56.78 -19.70
C LYS A 125 -3.84 55.67 -19.69
N LEU A 126 -4.28 54.41 -19.67
CA LEU A 126 -3.44 53.23 -19.89
C LEU A 126 -2.84 53.27 -21.32
N PRO A 127 -1.53 53.04 -21.50
CA PRO A 127 -0.95 52.86 -22.82
C PRO A 127 -1.33 51.50 -23.40
N THR A 128 -1.81 51.52 -24.65
CA THR A 128 -2.19 50.37 -25.47
C THR A 128 -0.98 49.53 -25.89
N SER A 129 -1.16 48.21 -25.93
CA SER A 129 -0.12 47.17 -25.99
C SER A 129 0.51 46.94 -27.38
N THR A 130 0.71 47.95 -28.21
CA THR A 130 1.09 47.73 -29.62
C THR A 130 2.44 48.31 -30.04
N GLU A 131 3.17 49.05 -29.19
CA GLU A 131 4.46 49.62 -29.57
C GLU A 131 5.51 49.58 -28.45
N ILE A 132 6.01 48.38 -28.13
CA ILE A 132 7.44 48.18 -27.81
C ILE A 132 7.86 46.89 -28.50
N ARG A 133 8.31 47.04 -29.74
CA ARG A 133 8.97 46.00 -30.52
C ARG A 133 10.44 46.39 -30.63
N ARG A 134 11.29 45.38 -30.46
CA ARG A 134 12.72 45.28 -30.79
C ARG A 134 13.67 45.54 -29.63
N GLU A 135 14.58 44.58 -29.50
CA GLU A 135 15.76 44.52 -28.64
C GLU A 135 15.51 44.02 -27.21
N ASN A 136 15.50 42.69 -27.07
CA ASN A 136 16.28 42.04 -26.02
C ASN A 136 16.66 40.61 -26.43
N ASN A 137 17.97 40.39 -26.41
CA ASN A 137 18.68 39.18 -26.77
C ASN A 137 18.27 37.95 -25.95
N GLU A 138 18.35 36.80 -26.59
CA GLU A 138 18.30 35.47 -25.99
C GLU A 138 19.26 35.34 -24.81
N VAL A 139 18.72 35.15 -23.62
CA VAL A 139 19.45 34.48 -22.53
C VAL A 139 19.02 33.02 -22.57
N ALA A 140 19.80 32.20 -23.27
CA ALA A 140 19.64 30.76 -23.29
C ALA A 140 19.91 30.21 -21.86
N LEU A 141 18.88 29.66 -21.21
CA LEU A 141 19.08 28.84 -20.02
C LEU A 141 19.86 27.57 -20.43
N PRO A 142 21.04 27.30 -19.84
CA PRO A 142 21.82 26.13 -20.19
C PRO A 142 21.15 24.85 -19.68
N GLY A 143 20.93 23.87 -20.56
CA GLY A 143 20.72 22.46 -20.17
C GLY A 143 19.35 21.84 -20.45
N SER A 144 18.39 22.54 -21.05
CA SER A 144 17.17 21.89 -21.54
C SER A 144 17.25 21.71 -23.05
N GLU A 145 17.27 20.45 -23.51
CA GLU A 145 17.06 20.15 -24.93
C GLU A 145 15.74 20.80 -25.38
N ARG A 146 15.79 21.60 -26.44
CA ARG A 146 14.58 22.18 -27.06
C ARG A 146 14.06 21.21 -28.11
N PHE A 147 12.78 20.87 -28.04
CA PHE A 147 12.08 20.05 -29.02
C PHE A 147 11.38 20.96 -30.04
N ASN A 148 11.32 20.55 -31.30
CA ASN A 148 10.65 21.27 -32.38
C ASN A 148 9.18 20.81 -32.52
N ILE A 149 8.34 21.67 -33.13
CA ILE A 149 6.99 21.27 -33.52
C ILE A 149 7.08 20.11 -34.53
N GLY A 150 6.36 19.03 -34.25
CA GLY A 150 6.38 17.77 -35.00
C GLY A 150 7.28 16.69 -34.38
N ASP A 151 8.16 17.03 -33.43
CA ASP A 151 8.99 16.03 -32.74
C ASP A 151 8.10 15.10 -31.92
N LYS A 152 8.39 13.80 -32.02
CA LYS A 152 7.89 12.82 -31.05
C LYS A 152 8.73 12.93 -29.78
N VAL A 153 8.05 12.94 -28.64
CA VAL A 153 8.65 13.07 -27.32
C VAL A 153 8.00 12.11 -26.35
N PHE A 154 8.70 11.74 -25.29
CA PHE A 154 8.12 11.10 -24.13
C PHE A 154 7.63 12.19 -23.16
N TYR A 155 6.35 12.14 -22.78
CA TYR A 155 5.74 13.05 -21.82
C TYR A 155 5.32 12.30 -20.55
N TYR A 156 5.85 12.73 -19.40
CA TYR A 156 5.44 12.20 -18.09
C TYR A 156 4.16 12.89 -17.59
N SER A 157 3.04 12.18 -17.65
CA SER A 157 1.74 12.66 -17.17
C SER A 157 1.63 12.52 -15.66
N LYS A 158 1.89 13.59 -14.89
CA LYS A 158 1.72 13.63 -13.42
C LYS A 158 0.33 13.16 -12.95
N THR A 159 -0.73 13.42 -13.72
CA THR A 159 -2.11 13.01 -13.38
C THR A 159 -2.31 11.50 -13.46
N HIS A 160 -1.58 10.82 -14.33
CA HIS A 160 -1.73 9.38 -14.59
C HIS A 160 -0.50 8.58 -14.16
N SER A 161 0.50 9.23 -13.58
CA SER A 161 1.79 8.65 -13.16
C SER A 161 2.45 7.76 -14.21
N GLN A 162 2.34 8.11 -15.50
CA GLN A 162 2.85 7.31 -16.62
C GLN A 162 3.52 8.19 -17.69
N THR A 163 4.47 7.61 -18.42
CA THR A 163 5.09 8.21 -19.59
C THR A 163 4.31 7.81 -20.84
N VAL A 164 3.92 8.79 -21.67
CA VAL A 164 3.24 8.56 -22.94
C VAL A 164 4.06 9.13 -24.09
N VAL A 165 4.00 8.51 -25.26
CA VAL A 165 4.53 9.11 -26.50
C VAL A 165 3.57 10.20 -26.92
N ALA A 166 4.10 11.39 -27.19
CA ALA A 166 3.33 12.57 -27.58
C ALA A 166 4.03 13.28 -28.74
N GLU A 167 3.28 14.08 -29.49
CA GLU A 167 3.82 14.92 -30.56
C GLU A 167 3.72 16.40 -30.15
N VAL A 168 4.82 17.14 -30.32
CA VAL A 168 4.84 18.59 -30.05
C VAL A 168 4.02 19.31 -31.12
N LYS A 169 2.84 19.83 -30.77
CA LYS A 169 1.96 20.60 -31.67
C LYS A 169 2.23 22.10 -31.65
N GLY A 170 2.81 22.61 -30.57
CA GLY A 170 3.13 24.03 -30.43
C GLY A 170 4.13 24.28 -29.32
N ILE A 171 4.78 25.44 -29.38
CA ILE A 171 5.65 25.95 -28.31
C ILE A 171 5.16 27.36 -28.00
N THR A 172 4.77 27.58 -26.74
CA THR A 172 4.27 28.88 -26.30
C THR A 172 5.42 29.87 -26.09
N ALA A 173 5.11 31.16 -26.02
CA ALA A 173 6.13 32.21 -25.83
C ALA A 173 6.89 32.09 -24.49
N ASP A 174 6.30 31.45 -23.49
CA ASP A 174 6.89 31.10 -22.19
C ASP A 174 7.69 29.78 -22.21
N GLY A 175 7.87 29.15 -23.39
CA GLY A 175 8.68 27.94 -23.55
C GLY A 175 8.00 26.66 -23.11
N LEU A 176 6.68 26.64 -22.97
CA LEU A 176 5.90 25.43 -22.67
C LEU A 176 5.52 24.71 -23.95
N TYR A 177 5.38 23.38 -23.87
CA TYR A 177 5.03 22.55 -25.01
C TYR A 177 3.53 22.28 -25.05
N ASP A 178 2.87 22.61 -26.15
CA ASP A 178 1.54 22.12 -26.45
C ASP A 178 1.69 20.76 -27.14
N LEU A 179 1.46 19.69 -26.40
CA LEU A 179 1.45 18.31 -26.89
C LEU A 179 0.03 17.93 -27.33
N ASP A 180 -0.08 17.00 -28.27
CA ASP A 180 -1.36 16.41 -28.70
C ASP A 180 -2.18 15.81 -27.55
N VAL A 181 -1.51 15.27 -26.53
CA VAL A 181 -2.13 14.73 -25.29
C VAL A 181 -2.27 15.75 -24.16
N LYS A 182 -1.53 16.87 -24.20
CA LYS A 182 -1.47 17.85 -23.09
C LYS A 182 -1.02 19.23 -23.55
N LYS A 183 -1.89 20.23 -23.35
CA LYS A 183 -1.53 21.65 -23.53
C LYS A 183 -0.64 22.16 -22.39
N ARG A 184 0.31 23.03 -22.71
CA ARG A 184 1.23 23.72 -21.79
C ARG A 184 2.01 22.79 -20.87
N ALA A 185 2.53 21.68 -21.40
CA ALA A 185 3.44 20.79 -20.71
C ALA A 185 4.76 21.50 -20.36
N LEU A 186 5.20 21.37 -19.11
CA LEU A 186 6.48 21.92 -18.66
C LEU A 186 7.64 21.13 -19.31
N PRO A 187 8.72 21.81 -19.77
CA PRO A 187 9.88 21.15 -20.37
C PRO A 187 10.48 20.01 -19.54
N GLU A 188 10.48 20.14 -18.22
CA GLU A 188 10.96 19.11 -17.28
C GLU A 188 10.23 17.75 -17.37
N ASN A 189 9.02 17.72 -17.96
CA ASN A 189 8.24 16.50 -18.12
C ASN A 189 8.28 15.95 -19.55
N VAL A 190 9.13 16.52 -20.41
CA VAL A 190 9.26 16.13 -21.83
C VAL A 190 10.69 15.67 -22.08
N SER A 191 10.87 14.46 -22.61
CA SER A 191 12.18 13.91 -22.98
C SER A 191 12.19 13.38 -24.41
N ARG A 192 13.38 13.23 -25.00
CA ARG A 192 13.54 12.78 -26.39
C ARG A 192 12.94 11.39 -26.57
N TYR A 193 12.08 11.24 -27.58
CA TYR A 193 11.69 9.92 -28.06
C TYR A 193 12.83 9.34 -28.88
N VAL A 194 13.35 8.18 -28.46
CA VAL A 194 14.27 7.39 -29.26
C VAL A 194 13.46 6.22 -29.81
N GLU A 195 13.21 6.23 -31.11
CA GLU A 195 12.63 5.09 -31.80
C GLU A 195 13.70 3.99 -31.77
N GLU A 196 13.61 3.06 -30.82
CA GLU A 196 14.46 1.89 -30.81
C GLU A 196 14.25 1.17 -32.14
N ALA A 197 15.27 1.22 -33.00
CA ALA A 197 15.25 0.52 -34.27
C ALA A 197 15.06 -0.96 -33.95
N ILE A 198 13.84 -1.46 -34.20
CA ILE A 198 13.55 -2.89 -34.15
C ILE A 198 14.57 -3.53 -35.10
N PRO A 199 15.51 -4.37 -34.61
CA PRO A 199 16.46 -5.02 -35.49
C PRO A 199 15.64 -5.79 -36.52
N ALA A 200 15.96 -5.59 -37.80
CA ALA A 200 15.29 -6.28 -38.89
C ALA A 200 15.22 -7.77 -38.53
N PRO A 201 14.05 -8.42 -38.69
CA PRO A 201 13.90 -9.81 -38.34
C PRO A 201 15.04 -10.60 -39.02
N PRO A 202 15.71 -11.51 -38.30
CA PRO A 202 16.82 -12.26 -38.86
C PRO A 202 16.35 -12.93 -40.15
N ALA A 203 17.14 -12.79 -41.21
CA ALA A 203 16.84 -13.39 -42.49
C ALA A 203 16.48 -14.87 -42.28
N PRO A 204 15.41 -15.38 -42.94
CA PRO A 204 15.00 -16.76 -42.79
C PRO A 204 16.22 -17.67 -43.05
N PRO A 205 16.44 -18.70 -42.23
CA PRO A 205 17.58 -19.59 -42.40
C PRO A 205 17.54 -20.19 -43.81
N PRO A 206 18.70 -20.32 -44.48
CA PRO A 206 18.75 -20.91 -45.81
C PRO A 206 18.12 -22.31 -45.77
N PRO A 207 17.41 -22.72 -46.83
CA PRO A 207 16.80 -24.05 -46.88
C PRO A 207 17.87 -25.12 -46.63
N PRO A 208 17.55 -26.17 -45.84
CA PRO A 208 18.52 -27.20 -45.51
C PRO A 208 19.04 -27.84 -46.79
N THR A 209 20.35 -27.79 -46.97
CA THR A 209 21.06 -28.50 -48.03
C THR A 209 20.70 -29.98 -47.94
N PRO A 210 20.28 -30.65 -49.03
CA PRO A 210 19.90 -32.05 -48.98
C PRO A 210 21.06 -32.90 -48.45
N ALA A 211 20.84 -33.52 -47.31
CA ALA A 211 21.81 -34.36 -46.63
C ALA A 211 22.26 -35.47 -47.59
N THR A 212 23.55 -35.49 -47.90
CA THR A 212 24.19 -36.60 -48.59
C THR A 212 24.14 -37.79 -47.63
N TYR A 213 23.29 -38.77 -47.94
CA TYR A 213 23.21 -40.04 -47.24
C TYR A 213 24.56 -40.76 -47.35
N LEU A 214 25.33 -40.79 -46.26
CA LEU A 214 26.42 -41.73 -46.11
C LEU A 214 25.85 -43.08 -45.66
N PRO A 215 26.25 -44.20 -46.29
CA PRO A 215 25.75 -45.52 -45.95
C PRO A 215 26.27 -45.96 -44.57
N LEU A 216 25.34 -46.43 -43.74
CA LEU A 216 25.59 -47.07 -42.45
C LEU A 216 26.54 -48.27 -42.62
N ARG A 217 27.65 -48.27 -41.87
CA ARG A 217 28.50 -49.45 -41.69
C ARG A 217 27.82 -50.46 -40.74
N PRO A 218 27.96 -51.78 -40.96
CA PRO A 218 27.44 -52.79 -40.05
C PRO A 218 28.30 -52.88 -38.78
N THR A 219 27.66 -52.85 -37.62
CA THR A 219 28.25 -53.15 -36.32
C THR A 219 28.52 -54.66 -36.16
N ILE A 220 29.77 -55.00 -35.85
CA ILE A 220 30.22 -56.32 -35.39
C ILE A 220 29.99 -56.41 -33.87
N PRO A 221 29.47 -57.53 -33.33
CA PRO A 221 29.28 -57.70 -31.90
C PRO A 221 30.51 -58.35 -31.24
N GLY A 222 30.95 -57.76 -30.12
CA GLY A 222 31.88 -58.38 -29.16
C GLY A 222 33.05 -57.46 -28.81
N ASP A 223 32.98 -56.81 -27.64
CA ASP A 223 34.01 -57.02 -26.62
C ASP A 223 33.66 -56.35 -25.29
N GLN A 224 34.23 -56.95 -24.25
CA GLN A 224 33.95 -56.86 -22.83
C GLN A 224 34.24 -55.48 -22.22
N ALA A 225 33.38 -55.02 -21.31
CA ALA A 225 33.67 -53.90 -20.40
C ALA A 225 34.08 -54.45 -19.02
N PRO A 226 35.11 -53.89 -18.36
CA PRO A 226 35.54 -54.34 -17.04
C PRO A 226 34.66 -53.75 -15.94
N TYR A 227 34.32 -54.61 -14.98
CA TYR A 227 33.70 -54.27 -13.70
C TYR A 227 34.65 -53.40 -12.87
N PHE A 228 34.15 -52.25 -12.38
CA PHE A 228 34.76 -51.49 -11.30
C PHE A 228 34.05 -51.86 -9.99
N GLU A 229 34.77 -52.49 -9.06
CA GLU A 229 34.35 -52.67 -7.67
C GLU A 229 34.54 -51.36 -6.87
N PRO A 230 33.62 -50.98 -5.97
CA PRO A 230 33.91 -50.02 -4.91
C PRO A 230 34.39 -50.74 -3.63
N PRO A 231 35.27 -50.11 -2.84
CA PRO A 231 35.90 -50.75 -1.68
C PRO A 231 34.95 -50.81 -0.48
N MET A 232 34.99 -51.94 0.22
CA MET A 232 34.44 -52.13 1.56
C MET A 232 35.12 -51.20 2.57
N GLY A 233 34.31 -50.57 3.41
CA GLY A 233 34.74 -49.81 4.58
C GLY A 233 33.67 -49.91 5.67
N ASP A 234 34.00 -50.67 6.70
CA ASP A 234 33.19 -50.93 7.89
C ASP A 234 32.80 -49.65 8.64
N ARG A 235 31.53 -49.57 9.08
CA ARG A 235 31.17 -49.08 10.41
C ARG A 235 29.72 -49.35 10.77
N GLU A 236 29.55 -50.30 11.70
CA GLU A 236 28.35 -50.51 12.49
C GLU A 236 28.04 -49.28 13.37
N ALA A 237 26.80 -48.82 13.35
CA ALA A 237 26.17 -48.12 14.47
C ALA A 237 24.66 -48.34 14.42
N TYR A 238 24.16 -49.00 15.46
CA TYR A 238 22.77 -49.35 15.74
C TYR A 238 21.82 -48.14 15.71
N LEU A 239 20.67 -48.30 15.05
CA LEU A 239 19.42 -47.60 15.39
C LEU A 239 18.26 -48.59 15.44
N PRO A 240 17.35 -48.48 16.44
CA PRO A 240 16.33 -49.48 16.71
C PRO A 240 15.10 -49.38 15.79
N LEU A 241 14.55 -50.54 15.46
CA LEU A 241 13.28 -50.71 14.74
C LEU A 241 12.08 -50.20 15.57
N PRO A 242 11.03 -49.67 14.92
CA PRO A 242 9.77 -49.36 15.58
C PRO A 242 8.98 -50.65 15.87
N PRO A 243 8.17 -50.68 16.95
CA PRO A 243 7.42 -51.87 17.34
C PRO A 243 6.21 -52.11 16.42
N THR A 244 6.08 -53.38 16.05
CA THR A 244 4.97 -54.02 15.36
C THR A 244 3.67 -53.87 16.16
N ILE A 245 2.61 -53.40 15.51
CA ILE A 245 1.24 -53.40 16.04
C ILE A 245 0.60 -54.77 15.74
N PRO A 246 0.05 -55.49 16.73
CA PRO A 246 -0.68 -56.73 16.48
C PRO A 246 -2.16 -56.50 16.17
N GLY A 247 -2.58 -57.00 15.01
CA GLY A 247 -3.74 -57.88 14.77
C GLY A 247 -5.11 -57.59 15.38
N ASP A 248 -6.09 -57.44 14.48
CA ASP A 248 -7.42 -58.07 14.44
C ASP A 248 -8.13 -58.43 15.77
N GLN A 249 -9.22 -57.71 16.05
CA GLN A 249 -10.40 -58.28 16.72
C GLN A 249 -11.69 -57.84 16.02
N ALA A 250 -12.56 -58.84 15.84
CA ALA A 250 -13.86 -58.83 15.17
C ALA A 250 -14.95 -58.01 15.90
N PRO A 251 -16.12 -57.74 15.26
CA PRO A 251 -17.07 -56.74 15.73
C PRO A 251 -18.06 -57.27 16.77
N TYR A 252 -18.35 -56.46 17.79
CA TYR A 252 -19.45 -56.70 18.73
C TYR A 252 -20.80 -56.18 18.17
N PRO A 253 -21.93 -56.83 18.52
CA PRO A 253 -23.23 -56.56 17.91
C PRO A 253 -23.94 -55.36 18.52
N LEU A 254 -24.70 -54.64 17.69
CA LEU A 254 -25.60 -53.55 18.06
C LEU A 254 -26.81 -54.10 18.85
N PRO A 255 -27.25 -53.45 19.95
CA PRO A 255 -28.56 -53.69 20.53
C PRO A 255 -29.66 -52.86 19.83
N PRO A 256 -30.93 -53.27 19.93
CA PRO A 256 -31.99 -52.86 19.02
C PRO A 256 -32.54 -51.46 19.33
N MET A 257 -32.98 -50.77 18.27
CA MET A 257 -33.79 -49.56 18.36
C MET A 257 -35.11 -49.86 19.08
N GLY A 258 -35.42 -49.06 20.09
CA GLY A 258 -36.73 -48.96 20.69
C GLY A 258 -37.16 -47.50 20.76
N ASP A 259 -38.30 -47.20 20.15
CA ASP A 259 -39.03 -45.93 20.22
C ASP A 259 -39.24 -45.47 21.65
N ARG A 260 -39.07 -44.15 21.89
CA ARG A 260 -39.89 -43.35 22.81
C ARG A 260 -39.56 -41.86 22.71
N ASP A 261 -40.56 -41.12 22.25
CA ASP A 261 -40.77 -39.70 22.52
C ASP A 261 -40.74 -39.39 24.03
N VAL A 262 -40.23 -38.19 24.40
CA VAL A 262 -40.59 -37.31 25.54
C VAL A 262 -39.41 -36.32 25.82
N PRO A 263 -39.67 -35.06 26.25
CA PRO A 263 -38.87 -33.89 25.89
C PRO A 263 -37.73 -33.58 26.86
N ARG A 264 -36.61 -33.06 26.32
CA ARG A 264 -35.44 -32.64 27.12
C ARG A 264 -35.59 -31.23 27.68
N GLN A 265 -35.71 -31.15 29.00
CA GLN A 265 -35.28 -30.01 29.82
C GLN A 265 -33.74 -29.93 29.80
N ALA A 266 -33.21 -28.70 29.76
CA ALA A 266 -31.78 -28.43 29.77
C ALA A 266 -31.21 -28.52 31.19
N THR A 267 -30.44 -29.57 31.46
CA THR A 267 -29.60 -29.68 32.67
C THR A 267 -28.18 -29.23 32.34
N ARG A 268 -27.72 -28.23 33.10
CA ARG A 268 -26.40 -27.61 33.04
C ARG A 268 -25.36 -28.59 33.59
N VAL A 269 -24.39 -29.01 32.76
CA VAL A 269 -23.23 -29.82 33.18
C VAL A 269 -22.05 -28.89 33.40
N VAL A 270 -21.53 -28.91 34.63
CA VAL A 270 -20.25 -28.29 35.04
C VAL A 270 -19.20 -29.41 34.98
N LEU A 271 -18.10 -29.19 34.25
CA LEU A 271 -16.93 -30.08 34.24
C LEU A 271 -15.90 -29.63 35.30
N PRO A 272 -15.17 -30.57 35.95
CA PRO A 272 -14.18 -30.24 36.96
C PRO A 272 -12.83 -29.87 36.34
N LEU A 273 -12.27 -28.73 36.77
CA LEU A 273 -10.90 -28.32 36.48
C LEU A 273 -9.98 -28.73 37.65
N GLN A 274 -8.96 -29.51 37.30
CA GLN A 274 -7.91 -30.01 38.17
C GLN A 274 -6.93 -28.86 38.50
N LYS A 275 -6.71 -28.61 39.79
CA LYS A 275 -5.80 -27.59 40.33
C LYS A 275 -4.34 -28.09 40.29
N VAL A 276 -3.44 -27.25 39.77
CA VAL A 276 -2.00 -27.29 40.09
C VAL A 276 -1.73 -26.15 41.07
N TYR A 277 -1.12 -26.48 42.20
CA TYR A 277 -0.72 -25.56 43.26
C TYR A 277 0.51 -24.74 42.85
N MET A 278 0.46 -23.42 43.06
CA MET A 278 1.60 -22.62 43.49
C MET A 278 1.08 -21.60 44.51
N ALA A 279 1.73 -21.58 45.67
CA ALA A 279 1.30 -20.91 46.89
C ALA A 279 1.37 -19.39 46.78
N ASN A 280 0.34 -18.72 47.30
CA ASN A 280 0.38 -17.33 47.73
C ASN A 280 -0.21 -17.29 49.14
N ASP A 281 0.67 -17.28 50.14
CA ASP A 281 0.27 -16.99 51.51
C ASP A 281 0.09 -15.48 51.69
N GLY A 282 -1.08 -15.13 52.21
CA GLY A 282 -1.54 -13.76 52.40
C GLY A 282 -0.90 -13.08 53.60
N PHE A 283 -0.94 -11.76 53.57
CA PHE A 283 -0.76 -10.91 54.73
C PHE A 283 -2.12 -10.39 55.20
N ALA A 284 -2.49 -10.79 56.42
CA ALA A 284 -3.48 -10.11 57.24
C ALA A 284 -2.74 -9.20 58.24
N ALA A 285 -3.36 -8.06 58.54
CA ALA A 285 -2.89 -7.04 59.46
C ALA A 285 -2.96 -7.48 60.93
N THR A 286 -1.99 -7.07 61.75
CA THR A 286 -2.20 -6.37 63.06
C THR A 286 -0.87 -6.00 63.74
N ASP A 287 -0.83 -4.74 64.19
CA ASP A 287 -0.25 -4.13 65.40
C ASP A 287 1.20 -4.32 65.91
N CYS A 288 1.82 -3.14 66.09
CA CYS A 288 2.56 -2.64 67.25
C CYS A 288 3.78 -3.41 67.83
N SER A 289 4.97 -2.82 67.66
CA SER A 289 5.88 -2.34 68.74
C SER A 289 7.38 -2.56 68.43
N GLY A 290 8.18 -1.52 68.70
CA GLY A 290 9.49 -1.66 69.35
C GLY A 290 10.73 -2.03 68.53
N ALA A 291 11.68 -1.08 68.51
CA ALA A 291 13.13 -1.26 68.58
C ALA A 291 13.95 -1.63 67.31
N THR A 292 14.73 -0.66 66.85
CA THR A 292 16.07 -0.78 66.24
C THR A 292 17.05 -1.57 67.14
N PRO A 293 18.06 -2.31 66.62
CA PRO A 293 19.25 -1.66 66.00
C PRO A 293 20.04 -2.42 64.89
N LEU A 294 20.78 -1.62 64.12
CA LEU A 294 22.11 -1.82 63.52
C LEU A 294 22.54 -3.20 62.99
N GLY A 295 22.86 -3.25 61.68
CA GLY A 295 23.73 -4.28 61.10
C GLY A 295 23.95 -4.09 59.60
N PHE A 296 25.15 -3.64 59.22
CA PHE A 296 25.64 -3.51 57.86
C PHE A 296 25.68 -4.85 57.11
N HIS A 297 25.17 -4.90 55.87
CA HIS A 297 25.85 -5.64 54.77
C HIS A 297 25.33 -5.21 53.39
N MET A 298 26.26 -5.02 52.45
CA MET A 298 26.05 -4.55 51.07
C MET A 298 25.15 -5.47 50.21
N PRO A 299 24.43 -4.93 49.21
CA PRO A 299 23.64 -5.73 48.28
C PRO A 299 24.45 -6.24 47.07
N PRO A 300 24.10 -7.41 46.49
CA PRO A 300 24.59 -7.82 45.18
C PRO A 300 23.80 -7.15 44.04
N THR A 301 24.54 -6.78 43.01
CA THR A 301 24.11 -6.30 41.69
C THR A 301 23.02 -7.18 41.06
N ALA A 302 21.87 -6.58 40.75
CA ALA A 302 20.84 -7.14 39.89
C ALA A 302 20.85 -6.44 38.53
N PHE A 303 21.09 -7.21 37.47
CA PHE A 303 20.79 -6.85 36.09
C PHE A 303 19.30 -6.55 35.95
N SER A 304 18.94 -5.33 35.55
CA SER A 304 17.60 -4.98 35.11
C SER A 304 17.60 -4.88 33.59
N ILE A 305 16.79 -5.71 32.94
CA ILE A 305 16.43 -5.58 31.51
C ILE A 305 15.30 -4.54 31.44
N PRO A 306 15.45 -3.41 30.73
CA PRO A 306 14.34 -2.48 30.55
C PRO A 306 13.39 -3.01 29.47
N SER A 307 12.14 -3.25 29.87
CA SER A 307 11.01 -3.46 28.98
C SER A 307 10.64 -2.12 28.32
N GLY A 308 11.27 -1.81 27.20
CA GLY A 308 10.94 -0.62 26.39
C GLY A 308 9.62 -0.82 25.64
N ARG A 309 8.60 0.00 25.98
CA ARG A 309 7.43 0.22 25.14
C ARG A 309 7.89 1.01 23.90
N TYR A 310 7.77 0.41 22.71
CA TYR A 310 8.02 1.10 21.46
C TYR A 310 6.83 2.01 21.11
N GLY A 311 7.14 3.27 20.80
CA GLY A 311 6.19 4.30 20.36
C GLY A 311 5.76 4.11 18.90
N GLU A 312 4.56 4.61 18.60
CA GLU A 312 3.96 4.61 17.27
C GLU A 312 4.79 5.44 16.27
N GLY A 313 5.45 4.75 15.32
CA GLY A 313 6.12 5.37 14.19
C GLY A 313 5.13 5.80 13.11
N GLN A 314 5.28 7.02 12.60
CA GLN A 314 4.42 7.62 11.58
C GLN A 314 4.78 7.09 10.17
N VAL A 315 3.76 6.63 9.43
CA VAL A 315 3.89 5.88 8.17
C VAL A 315 4.00 6.79 6.95
N VAL A 316 5.01 6.58 6.10
CA VAL A 316 5.10 7.18 4.76
C VAL A 316 4.31 6.31 3.78
N SER A 317 3.13 6.80 3.36
CA SER A 317 2.30 6.13 2.36
C SER A 317 2.84 6.39 0.94
N CYS A 318 3.37 5.35 0.30
CA CYS A 318 3.54 5.28 -1.14
C CYS A 318 2.21 4.77 -1.73
N LYS A 319 1.53 5.56 -2.57
CA LYS A 319 0.36 5.09 -3.32
C LYS A 319 0.58 5.38 -4.80
N VAL A 320 0.54 4.34 -5.61
CA VAL A 320 0.41 4.41 -7.06
C VAL A 320 -1.06 4.14 -7.36
N SER A 321 -1.79 5.10 -7.94
CA SER A 321 -3.19 4.88 -8.34
C SER A 321 -3.22 4.50 -9.82
N ALA A 322 -3.73 3.30 -10.13
CA ALA A 322 -4.02 2.90 -11.50
C ALA A 322 -5.31 3.58 -11.98
N ALA A 323 -5.23 4.39 -13.03
CA ALA A 323 -6.38 4.95 -13.74
C ALA A 323 -6.43 4.38 -15.17
N VAL A 324 -7.59 3.86 -15.56
CA VAL A 324 -7.83 3.29 -16.90
C VAL A 324 -7.90 4.43 -17.95
N PRO A 325 -7.16 4.35 -19.07
CA PRO A 325 -7.20 5.37 -20.11
C PRO A 325 -8.51 5.27 -20.92
N MET A 326 -9.20 6.40 -21.10
CA MET A 326 -10.26 6.55 -22.10
C MET A 326 -9.70 7.26 -23.33
N GLY A 327 -9.59 6.52 -24.45
CA GLY A 327 -9.29 7.10 -25.76
C GLY A 327 -10.42 7.99 -26.28
N PRO A 328 -10.13 8.85 -27.28
CA PRO A 328 -11.14 9.72 -27.88
C PRO A 328 -12.21 8.91 -28.62
N ARG A 329 -13.46 9.36 -28.46
CA ARG A 329 -14.67 8.80 -29.07
C ARG A 329 -14.59 8.97 -30.61
N PRO A 330 -14.84 7.92 -31.42
CA PRO A 330 -14.95 8.08 -32.86
C PRO A 330 -16.20 8.91 -33.21
N PRO A 331 -16.16 9.72 -34.28
CA PRO A 331 -17.32 10.46 -34.75
C PRO A 331 -18.43 9.50 -35.18
N THR A 332 -19.67 9.81 -34.79
CA THR A 332 -20.88 9.13 -35.22
C THR A 332 -21.04 9.22 -36.74
N PRO A 333 -21.33 8.11 -37.45
CA PRO A 333 -21.63 8.18 -38.87
C PRO A 333 -23.05 8.71 -39.10
N ASP A 334 -23.14 9.71 -39.98
CA ASP A 334 -24.38 10.21 -40.54
C ASP A 334 -25.17 9.08 -41.22
N SER A 335 -26.44 8.99 -40.84
CA SER A 335 -27.45 8.18 -41.47
C SER A 335 -27.78 8.75 -42.86
N ASN A 336 -27.27 8.14 -43.92
CA ASN A 336 -27.96 7.93 -45.21
C ASN A 336 -27.01 7.35 -46.27
N ARG A 337 -27.14 6.05 -46.57
CA ARG A 337 -27.12 5.43 -47.91
C ARG A 337 -26.86 3.92 -47.85
N THR A 338 -27.83 3.15 -48.30
CA THR A 338 -27.64 1.82 -48.91
C THR A 338 -27.03 2.01 -50.30
N PRO A 339 -26.10 1.15 -50.77
CA PRO A 339 -26.51 -0.06 -51.48
C PRO A 339 -25.61 -1.32 -51.27
N ALA A 340 -26.06 -2.40 -51.93
CA ALA A 340 -25.74 -3.83 -51.89
C ALA A 340 -24.30 -4.24 -52.33
N PRO A 341 -23.94 -5.56 -52.27
CA PRO A 341 -22.61 -6.03 -51.90
C PRO A 341 -21.68 -6.37 -53.08
N ALA A 342 -20.37 -6.34 -52.81
CA ALA A 342 -19.37 -7.04 -53.60
C ALA A 342 -18.35 -7.71 -52.67
N ALA A 343 -18.08 -8.98 -52.95
CA ALA A 343 -17.15 -9.85 -52.24
C ALA A 343 -15.70 -9.36 -52.37
N SER A 344 -14.93 -9.42 -51.28
CA SER A 344 -13.47 -9.49 -51.38
C SER A 344 -12.84 -10.06 -50.11
N THR A 345 -12.24 -11.24 -50.29
CA THR A 345 -11.11 -11.86 -49.59
C THR A 345 -10.66 -11.26 -48.25
N ALA A 346 -10.95 -12.01 -47.18
CA ALA A 346 -10.40 -11.82 -45.84
C ALA A 346 -8.94 -12.31 -45.76
N SER A 347 -8.05 -11.42 -45.33
CA SER A 347 -6.70 -11.75 -44.85
C SER A 347 -6.77 -11.98 -43.34
N PHE A 348 -6.38 -13.18 -42.94
CA PHE A 348 -6.25 -13.63 -41.55
C PHE A 348 -5.06 -12.91 -40.89
N PHE A 349 -5.33 -12.11 -39.86
CA PHE A 349 -4.35 -11.73 -38.84
C PHE A 349 -4.80 -12.35 -37.50
N PRO A 350 -3.97 -13.14 -36.82
CA PRO A 350 -4.33 -13.67 -35.51
C PRO A 350 -4.09 -12.57 -34.45
N SER A 351 -5.11 -11.77 -34.16
CA SER A 351 -5.15 -11.05 -32.89
C SER A 351 -5.35 -12.07 -31.78
N GLY A 352 -4.35 -12.25 -30.93
CA GLY A 352 -4.43 -12.99 -29.67
C GLY A 352 -5.36 -12.28 -28.68
N GLY A 353 -6.66 -12.30 -28.95
CA GLY A 353 -7.67 -11.95 -27.97
C GLY A 353 -7.64 -13.00 -26.89
N MET A 354 -7.37 -12.60 -25.64
CA MET A 354 -7.69 -13.41 -24.48
C MET A 354 -9.20 -13.66 -24.53
N THR A 355 -9.59 -14.82 -25.04
CA THR A 355 -10.97 -15.28 -24.95
C THR A 355 -11.32 -15.31 -23.46
N PRO A 356 -12.47 -14.74 -23.05
CA PRO A 356 -12.91 -14.86 -21.66
C PRO A 356 -12.95 -16.35 -21.33
N LYS A 357 -12.04 -16.78 -20.46
CA LYS A 357 -11.98 -18.17 -19.97
C LYS A 357 -13.41 -18.54 -19.56
N ALA A 358 -13.90 -19.64 -20.12
CA ALA A 358 -15.25 -20.13 -19.88
C ALA A 358 -15.55 -20.06 -18.38
N THR A 359 -16.44 -19.15 -18.01
CA THR A 359 -16.95 -19.03 -16.65
C THR A 359 -17.42 -20.42 -16.26
N THR A 360 -16.73 -21.05 -15.29
CA THR A 360 -17.14 -22.35 -14.75
C THR A 360 -18.63 -22.26 -14.47
N SER A 361 -19.43 -23.08 -15.16
CA SER A 361 -20.88 -22.99 -15.08
C SER A 361 -21.30 -23.25 -13.65
N GLN A 362 -21.61 -22.18 -12.91
CA GLN A 362 -22.06 -22.30 -11.52
C GLN A 362 -23.34 -23.11 -11.50
N THR A 363 -23.38 -24.09 -10.60
CA THR A 363 -24.60 -24.85 -10.37
C THR A 363 -25.68 -23.91 -9.79
N PRO A 364 -26.98 -24.17 -10.02
CA PRO A 364 -28.05 -23.36 -9.42
C PRO A 364 -27.94 -23.23 -7.89
N ALA A 365 -27.44 -24.27 -7.21
CA ALA A 365 -27.19 -24.25 -5.77
C ALA A 365 -26.09 -23.26 -5.37
N GLN A 366 -24.98 -23.20 -6.11
CA GLN A 366 -23.90 -22.22 -5.89
C GLN A 366 -24.38 -20.80 -6.12
N ALA A 367 -25.18 -20.57 -7.17
CA ALA A 367 -25.75 -19.25 -7.45
C ALA A 367 -26.71 -18.78 -6.33
N ALA A 368 -27.51 -19.69 -5.77
CA ALA A 368 -28.39 -19.39 -4.63
C ALA A 368 -27.59 -19.05 -3.36
N ALA A 369 -26.55 -19.83 -3.03
CA ALA A 369 -25.68 -19.56 -1.90
C ALA A 369 -24.93 -18.22 -2.06
N ALA A 370 -24.46 -17.90 -3.27
CA ALA A 370 -23.84 -16.62 -3.58
C ALA A 370 -24.83 -15.45 -3.40
N ALA A 371 -26.09 -15.62 -3.81
CA ALA A 371 -27.12 -14.61 -3.62
C ALA A 371 -27.45 -14.36 -2.14
N GLU A 372 -27.51 -15.42 -1.32
CA GLU A 372 -27.69 -15.31 0.13
C GLU A 372 -26.51 -14.59 0.79
N LEU A 373 -25.28 -14.91 0.39
CA LEU A 373 -24.07 -14.25 0.86
C LEU A 373 -24.04 -12.76 0.46
N VAL A 374 -24.43 -12.43 -0.78
CA VAL A 374 -24.58 -11.04 -1.23
C VAL A 374 -25.62 -10.29 -0.39
N ALA A 375 -26.75 -10.93 -0.07
CA ALA A 375 -27.78 -10.34 0.77
C ALA A 375 -27.28 -10.11 2.21
N SER A 376 -26.53 -11.07 2.77
CA SER A 376 -25.99 -10.97 4.13
C SER A 376 -24.89 -9.92 4.24
N LEU A 377 -24.11 -9.68 3.18
CA LEU A 377 -23.11 -8.62 3.14
C LEU A 377 -23.71 -7.22 3.16
N ARG A 378 -24.91 -7.01 2.59
CA ARG A 378 -25.49 -5.66 2.45
C ARG A 378 -26.19 -5.19 3.72
N GLY A 379 -26.10 -3.88 3.99
CA GLY A 379 -26.86 -3.19 5.03
C GLY A 379 -27.02 -1.71 4.72
N GLU A 380 -27.70 -0.99 5.60
CA GLU A 380 -27.93 0.45 5.50
C GLU A 380 -27.61 1.13 6.84
N ILE A 381 -26.95 2.28 6.80
CA ILE A 381 -26.74 3.16 7.96
C ILE A 381 -27.29 4.53 7.61
N ARG A 382 -28.16 5.06 8.47
CA ARG A 382 -28.68 6.43 8.33
C ARG A 382 -27.71 7.42 8.92
N VAL A 383 -27.38 8.45 8.16
CA VAL A 383 -26.46 9.52 8.55
C VAL A 383 -27.16 10.88 8.52
N ASN A 384 -27.08 11.61 9.63
CA ASN A 384 -27.57 12.99 9.73
C ASN A 384 -26.37 13.95 9.56
N GLY A 385 -25.92 14.12 8.31
CA GLY A 385 -24.75 14.93 7.98
C GLY A 385 -23.54 14.07 7.58
N SER A 386 -22.34 14.45 8.03
CA SER A 386 -21.13 13.67 7.78
C SER A 386 -21.12 12.40 8.63
N PHE A 387 -20.75 11.27 8.02
CA PHE A 387 -20.52 10.03 8.76
C PHE A 387 -19.39 10.20 9.77
N GLU A 388 -19.70 9.98 11.05
CA GLU A 388 -18.71 9.89 12.14
C GLU A 388 -19.14 8.73 13.04
N PRO A 389 -18.40 7.59 13.04
CA PRO A 389 -18.83 6.37 13.70
C PRO A 389 -18.88 6.48 15.23
N ARG A 390 -18.29 7.53 15.83
CA ARG A 390 -18.40 7.82 17.26
C ARG A 390 -19.69 8.56 17.64
N GLN A 391 -20.45 9.08 16.69
CA GLN A 391 -21.77 9.68 16.98
C GLN A 391 -22.71 8.64 17.59
N PRO A 392 -23.44 8.93 18.68
CA PRO A 392 -24.26 7.95 19.38
C PRO A 392 -25.23 7.19 18.48
N GLU A 393 -25.87 7.88 17.53
CA GLU A 393 -26.88 7.31 16.63
C GLU A 393 -26.25 6.36 15.60
N ILE A 394 -25.09 6.71 15.05
CA ILE A 394 -24.35 5.85 14.12
C ILE A 394 -23.75 4.66 14.88
N ARG A 395 -23.19 4.90 16.07
CA ARG A 395 -22.62 3.86 16.93
C ARG A 395 -23.68 2.83 17.35
N ALA A 396 -24.89 3.27 17.68
CA ALA A 396 -25.99 2.38 18.02
C ALA A 396 -26.38 1.48 16.83
N GLN A 397 -26.47 2.04 15.62
CA GLN A 397 -26.76 1.28 14.39
C GLN A 397 -25.65 0.26 14.10
N LEU A 398 -24.38 0.67 14.22
CA LEU A 398 -23.23 -0.23 14.05
C LEU A 398 -23.22 -1.34 15.09
N ALA A 399 -23.46 -1.01 16.36
CA ALA A 399 -23.52 -1.99 17.44
C ALA A 399 -24.62 -3.03 17.22
N GLN A 400 -25.80 -2.59 16.76
CA GLN A 400 -26.90 -3.49 16.43
C GLN A 400 -26.58 -4.39 15.23
N GLN A 401 -26.07 -3.83 14.13
CA GLN A 401 -25.90 -4.58 12.88
C GLN A 401 -24.63 -5.44 12.82
N LEU A 402 -23.60 -5.10 13.59
CA LEU A 402 -22.34 -5.84 13.68
C LEU A 402 -22.22 -6.64 14.98
N SER A 403 -23.26 -6.65 15.81
CA SER A 403 -23.26 -7.29 17.14
C SER A 403 -22.08 -6.83 18.02
N LEU A 404 -21.77 -5.53 18.00
CA LEU A 404 -20.68 -4.99 18.81
C LEU A 404 -21.09 -4.96 20.28
N GLY A 405 -20.22 -5.44 21.17
CA GLY A 405 -20.44 -5.34 22.61
C GLY A 405 -20.45 -3.88 23.07
N GLY A 406 -21.12 -3.59 24.20
CA GLY A 406 -21.18 -2.23 24.76
C GLY A 406 -19.81 -1.61 25.14
N ARG A 407 -18.76 -2.44 25.21
CA ARG A 407 -17.37 -2.02 25.44
C ARG A 407 -16.56 -1.79 24.16
N ALA A 408 -17.18 -1.93 22.98
CA ALA A 408 -16.47 -1.74 21.73
C ALA A 408 -15.99 -0.29 21.59
N GLN A 409 -14.72 -0.13 21.26
CA GLN A 409 -14.08 1.16 21.01
C GLN A 409 -13.87 1.34 19.52
N ILE A 410 -14.11 2.56 19.02
CA ILE A 410 -13.90 2.91 17.61
C ILE A 410 -12.85 4.02 17.56
N GLN A 411 -11.67 3.70 17.02
CA GLN A 411 -10.53 4.60 16.92
C GLN A 411 -10.27 4.96 15.46
N GLU A 412 -10.22 6.25 15.14
CA GLU A 412 -9.86 6.74 13.82
C GLU A 412 -8.36 6.55 13.55
N MET A 413 -8.01 6.06 12.36
CA MET A 413 -6.62 5.94 11.93
C MET A 413 -6.18 7.23 11.22
N SER A 414 -5.13 7.87 11.72
CA SER A 414 -4.57 9.08 11.12
C SER A 414 -3.78 8.76 9.83
N GLY A 415 -3.79 9.67 8.85
CA GLY A 415 -3.03 9.51 7.61
C GLY A 415 -3.70 8.67 6.51
N PHE A 416 -4.88 8.09 6.75
CA PHE A 416 -5.60 7.24 5.78
C PHE A 416 -6.76 7.94 5.04
N LYS A 417 -6.74 9.27 4.98
CA LYS A 417 -7.71 10.07 4.20
C LYS A 417 -7.10 10.46 2.85
N GLY A 418 -7.81 10.19 1.75
CA GLY A 418 -7.37 10.55 0.41
C GLY A 418 -7.71 9.50 -0.66
N GLY A 419 -7.70 9.92 -1.92
CA GLY A 419 -8.16 9.09 -3.04
C GLY A 419 -9.65 8.81 -2.94
N LEU A 420 -10.03 7.53 -2.95
CA LEU A 420 -11.42 7.08 -2.77
C LEU A 420 -11.80 6.89 -1.28
N ASN A 421 -10.83 6.95 -0.37
CA ASN A 421 -11.03 6.70 1.06
C ASN A 421 -11.40 8.02 1.77
N LEU A 422 -12.55 8.01 2.46
CA LEU A 422 -13.06 9.12 3.26
C LEU A 422 -12.63 9.01 4.73
N GLY A 423 -12.36 7.80 5.20
CA GLY A 423 -11.80 7.55 6.54
C GLY A 423 -11.61 6.05 6.80
N ILE A 424 -10.74 5.74 7.78
CA ILE A 424 -10.52 4.39 8.27
C ILE A 424 -10.58 4.40 9.80
N TRP A 425 -11.28 3.44 10.39
CA TRP A 425 -11.38 3.27 11.83
C TRP A 425 -11.13 1.82 12.21
N LEU A 426 -10.52 1.61 13.38
CA LEU A 426 -10.36 0.31 14.03
C LEU A 426 -11.44 0.14 15.09
N VAL A 427 -12.06 -1.03 15.13
CA VAL A 427 -12.97 -1.44 16.19
C VAL A 427 -12.28 -2.49 17.05
N SER A 428 -12.24 -2.24 18.36
CA SER A 428 -11.68 -3.14 19.37
C SER A 428 -12.68 -3.39 20.51
N GLY A 429 -12.37 -4.31 21.44
CA GLY A 429 -13.27 -4.66 22.56
C GLY A 429 -14.28 -5.77 22.25
N GLY A 430 -13.94 -6.65 21.30
CA GLY A 430 -14.75 -7.76 20.81
C GLY A 430 -14.10 -8.36 19.56
N ALA A 431 -14.87 -8.55 18.50
CA ALA A 431 -14.29 -8.82 17.18
C ALA A 431 -13.43 -7.62 16.73
N GLU A 432 -12.19 -7.88 16.30
CA GLU A 432 -11.33 -6.85 15.73
C GLU A 432 -11.75 -6.57 14.28
N LEU A 433 -12.29 -5.37 14.03
CA LEU A 433 -12.79 -4.97 12.72
C LEU A 433 -12.11 -3.69 12.22
N VAL A 434 -12.12 -3.53 10.90
CA VAL A 434 -11.73 -2.30 10.20
C VAL A 434 -12.97 -1.75 9.51
N LEU A 435 -13.26 -0.48 9.74
CA LEU A 435 -14.29 0.28 9.03
C LEU A 435 -13.60 1.17 8.01
N LYS A 436 -13.87 0.98 6.72
CA LYS A 436 -13.33 1.78 5.62
C LYS A 436 -14.48 2.51 4.94
N GLN A 437 -14.56 3.84 5.09
CA GLN A 437 -15.55 4.64 4.38
C GLN A 437 -15.02 5.04 3.01
N VAL A 438 -15.82 4.80 1.97
CA VAL A 438 -15.45 5.06 0.57
C VAL A 438 -16.54 5.81 -0.17
N ARG A 439 -16.19 6.42 -1.31
CA ARG A 439 -17.18 7.06 -2.19
C ARG A 439 -18.08 6.01 -2.83
N CYS A 440 -19.40 6.24 -2.79
CA CYS A 440 -20.40 5.38 -3.42
C CYS A 440 -20.78 5.80 -4.86
N ALA A 441 -20.14 6.85 -5.39
CA ALA A 441 -20.35 7.30 -6.76
C ALA A 441 -19.28 6.72 -7.69
N ARG A 442 -19.72 6.13 -8.81
CA ARG A 442 -18.81 5.69 -9.87
C ARG A 442 -18.07 6.87 -10.47
N VAL A 443 -16.77 6.72 -10.72
CA VAL A 443 -15.96 7.73 -11.41
C VAL A 443 -16.29 7.78 -12.90
N ALA A 444 -16.65 6.64 -13.48
CA ALA A 444 -17.17 6.50 -14.84
C ALA A 444 -18.26 5.42 -14.86
N SER A 445 -19.22 5.50 -15.77
CA SER A 445 -20.39 4.59 -15.78
C SER A 445 -20.02 3.09 -15.84
N ASN A 446 -18.90 2.76 -16.46
CA ASN A 446 -18.36 1.40 -16.62
C ASN A 446 -17.37 0.99 -15.51
N VAL A 447 -16.98 1.90 -14.62
CA VAL A 447 -16.06 1.61 -13.51
C VAL A 447 -16.90 1.41 -12.26
N LEU A 448 -16.95 0.16 -11.78
CA LEU A 448 -17.64 -0.18 -10.54
C LEU A 448 -17.06 0.61 -9.36
N THR A 449 -17.90 0.97 -8.41
CA THR A 449 -17.40 1.40 -7.09
C THR A 449 -16.74 0.23 -6.38
N GLU A 450 -15.98 0.52 -5.33
CA GLU A 450 -15.35 -0.53 -4.53
C GLU A 450 -16.38 -1.50 -3.93
N ALA A 451 -17.48 -0.97 -3.39
CA ALA A 451 -18.59 -1.77 -2.87
C ALA A 451 -19.24 -2.64 -3.97
N GLU A 452 -19.48 -2.08 -5.15
CA GLU A 452 -20.02 -2.83 -6.29
C GLU A 452 -19.05 -3.93 -6.76
N ASN A 453 -17.75 -3.66 -6.76
CA ASN A 453 -16.75 -4.64 -7.13
C ASN A 453 -16.71 -5.81 -6.14
N PHE A 454 -16.81 -5.56 -4.83
CA PHE A 454 -16.92 -6.64 -3.84
C PHE A 454 -18.15 -7.53 -4.07
N ILE A 455 -19.29 -6.92 -4.40
CA ILE A 455 -20.51 -7.69 -4.72
C ILE A 455 -20.33 -8.51 -6.01
N ARG A 456 -19.57 -8.04 -6.99
CA ARG A 456 -19.21 -8.82 -8.18
C ARG A 456 -18.29 -9.99 -7.80
N VAL A 457 -17.20 -9.72 -7.09
CA VAL A 457 -16.19 -10.72 -6.72
C VAL A 457 -16.79 -11.86 -5.90
N VAL A 458 -17.64 -11.58 -4.91
CA VAL A 458 -18.27 -12.64 -4.10
C VAL A 458 -19.29 -13.48 -4.89
N LYS A 459 -19.87 -12.93 -5.97
CA LYS A 459 -20.73 -13.73 -6.87
C LYS A 459 -19.89 -14.68 -7.72
N GLU A 460 -18.71 -14.25 -8.14
CA GLU A 460 -17.80 -15.07 -8.95
C GLU A 460 -17.09 -16.12 -8.09
N HIS A 461 -16.67 -15.76 -6.87
CA HIS A 461 -15.88 -16.57 -5.94
C HIS A 461 -16.46 -16.51 -4.51
N PRO A 462 -17.59 -17.18 -4.21
CA PRO A 462 -18.25 -17.07 -2.90
C PRO A 462 -17.35 -17.43 -1.71
N GLU A 463 -16.38 -18.32 -1.90
CA GLU A 463 -15.41 -18.76 -0.89
C GLU A 463 -14.47 -17.65 -0.40
N ILE A 464 -14.29 -16.56 -1.16
CA ILE A 464 -13.42 -15.44 -0.77
C ILE A 464 -13.86 -14.79 0.55
N ALA A 465 -15.16 -14.82 0.87
CA ALA A 465 -15.70 -14.24 2.11
C ALA A 465 -15.22 -14.97 3.37
N GLN A 466 -14.71 -16.19 3.22
CA GLN A 466 -14.20 -17.03 4.32
C GLN A 466 -12.68 -17.24 4.24
N ASP A 467 -12.01 -16.75 3.19
CA ASP A 467 -10.59 -16.96 3.00
C ASP A 467 -9.76 -16.14 4.02
N PRO A 468 -9.01 -16.77 4.94
CA PRO A 468 -8.18 -16.04 5.90
C PRO A 468 -7.00 -15.30 5.24
N ALA A 469 -6.63 -15.65 4.00
CA ALA A 469 -5.59 -14.96 3.26
C ALA A 469 -6.06 -13.63 2.65
N VAL A 470 -7.36 -13.31 2.70
CA VAL A 470 -7.93 -12.09 2.13
C VAL A 470 -8.80 -11.39 3.17
N ALA A 471 -8.55 -10.12 3.45
CA ALA A 471 -9.42 -9.28 4.25
C ALA A 471 -10.66 -8.88 3.43
N PHE A 472 -11.55 -9.83 3.21
CA PHE A 472 -12.79 -9.60 2.50
C PHE A 472 -13.85 -8.95 3.40
N PRO A 473 -14.77 -8.12 2.87
CA PRO A 473 -15.83 -7.54 3.66
C PRO A 473 -16.70 -8.60 4.36
N VAL A 474 -16.98 -8.36 5.64
CA VAL A 474 -18.04 -9.06 6.40
C VAL A 474 -19.38 -8.32 6.32
N LYS A 475 -19.33 -7.02 6.01
CA LYS A 475 -20.51 -6.18 5.82
C LYS A 475 -20.17 -4.97 4.94
N ILE A 476 -21.13 -4.51 4.15
CA ILE A 476 -21.07 -3.32 3.30
C ILE A 476 -22.35 -2.53 3.54
N PHE A 477 -22.24 -1.38 4.19
CA PHE A 477 -23.38 -0.50 4.45
C PHE A 477 -23.43 0.63 3.43
N SER A 478 -24.59 0.82 2.80
CA SER A 478 -24.90 2.09 2.16
C SER A 478 -25.17 3.13 3.24
N CYS A 479 -24.38 4.20 3.28
CA CYS A 479 -24.61 5.32 4.18
C CYS A 479 -25.58 6.30 3.51
N VAL A 480 -26.76 6.45 4.09
CA VAL A 480 -27.88 7.14 3.48
C VAL A 480 -28.23 8.41 4.26
N GLY A 481 -28.28 9.55 3.56
CA GLY A 481 -28.61 10.86 4.14
C GLY A 481 -30.07 10.98 4.55
N ALA A 482 -30.43 12.12 5.18
CA ALA A 482 -31.79 12.42 5.61
C ALA A 482 -32.83 12.39 4.46
N ASP A 483 -32.38 12.68 3.23
CA ASP A 483 -33.18 12.66 2.00
C ASP A 483 -33.27 11.26 1.34
N ARG A 484 -32.80 10.22 2.04
CA ARG A 484 -32.67 8.85 1.55
C ARG A 484 -31.73 8.68 0.36
N ARG A 485 -30.85 9.65 0.08
CA ARG A 485 -29.85 9.50 -0.98
C ARG A 485 -28.57 8.85 -0.44
N PRO A 486 -27.90 7.98 -1.23
CA PRO A 486 -26.59 7.46 -0.87
C PRO A 486 -25.56 8.58 -0.80
N VAL A 487 -24.79 8.61 0.30
CA VAL A 487 -23.73 9.60 0.55
C VAL A 487 -22.35 8.96 0.42
N SER A 488 -22.20 7.74 0.95
CA SER A 488 -20.96 6.95 0.91
C SER A 488 -21.28 5.47 1.12
N ASP A 489 -20.30 4.59 0.94
CA ASP A 489 -20.36 3.21 1.41
C ASP A 489 -19.41 3.03 2.60
N LEU A 490 -19.80 2.20 3.57
CA LEU A 490 -18.96 1.77 4.68
C LEU A 490 -18.67 0.28 4.54
N ILE A 491 -17.41 -0.04 4.31
CA ILE A 491 -16.91 -1.40 4.13
C ILE A 491 -16.36 -1.86 5.47
N VAL A 492 -16.90 -2.96 5.99
CA VAL A 492 -16.48 -3.55 7.26
C VAL A 492 -15.76 -4.85 6.98
N MET A 493 -14.52 -4.96 7.43
CA MET A 493 -13.65 -6.12 7.22
C MET A 493 -13.12 -6.62 8.57
N LYS A 494 -12.74 -7.90 8.65
CA LYS A 494 -11.93 -8.38 9.78
C LYS A 494 -10.56 -7.71 9.73
N LYS A 495 -10.01 -7.35 10.88
CA LYS A 495 -8.63 -6.88 10.95
C LYS A 495 -7.68 -8.04 10.64
N SER A 496 -6.79 -7.85 9.68
CA SER A 496 -5.71 -8.80 9.38
C SER A 496 -4.73 -8.89 10.55
N ARG A 497 -4.22 -10.10 10.80
CA ARG A 497 -3.20 -10.34 11.82
C ARG A 497 -1.81 -9.94 11.31
N GLY A 498 -0.89 -9.72 12.24
CA GLY A 498 0.50 -9.38 11.92
C GLY A 498 0.75 -7.89 11.69
N GLU A 499 1.86 -7.59 11.04
CA GLU A 499 2.34 -6.24 10.74
C GLU A 499 2.26 -6.00 9.22
N ARG A 500 2.08 -4.75 8.77
CA ARG A 500 2.13 -4.46 7.34
C ARG A 500 3.53 -4.75 6.80
N LEU A 501 3.62 -5.34 5.62
CA LEU A 501 4.90 -5.78 5.06
C LEU A 501 5.90 -4.62 4.92
N CYS A 502 5.45 -3.41 4.58
CA CYS A 502 6.33 -2.24 4.54
C CYS A 502 6.96 -1.88 5.90
N GLU A 503 6.21 -2.04 6.99
CA GLU A 503 6.69 -1.79 8.37
C GLU A 503 7.61 -2.94 8.80
N TYR A 504 7.19 -4.18 8.53
CA TYR A 504 7.99 -5.38 8.79
C TYR A 504 9.35 -5.35 8.08
N VAL A 505 9.40 -4.92 6.81
CA VAL A 505 10.66 -4.72 6.05
C VAL A 505 11.58 -3.75 6.78
N ALA A 506 11.08 -2.58 7.19
CA ALA A 506 11.88 -1.59 7.90
C ALA A 506 12.39 -2.15 9.24
N THR A 507 11.50 -2.75 10.04
CA THR A 507 11.83 -3.34 11.35
C THR A 507 12.93 -4.40 11.23
N LYS A 508 12.79 -5.35 10.29
CA LYS A 508 13.78 -6.43 10.11
C LYS A 508 15.08 -5.93 9.51
N PHE A 509 15.03 -4.97 8.60
CA PHE A 509 16.24 -4.39 8.03
C PHE A 509 17.10 -3.73 9.12
N TYR A 510 16.52 -2.83 9.93
CA TYR A 510 17.26 -2.15 11.01
C TYR A 510 17.72 -3.08 12.13
N ALA A 511 17.07 -4.25 12.28
CA ALA A 511 17.50 -5.29 13.21
C ALA A 511 18.61 -6.20 12.64
N ASN A 512 19.14 -5.93 11.44
CA ASN A 512 20.08 -6.79 10.70
C ASN A 512 19.55 -8.23 10.49
N GLN A 513 18.24 -8.35 10.27
CA GLN A 513 17.50 -9.60 10.15
C GLN A 513 17.14 -9.94 8.69
N VAL A 514 18.03 -9.62 7.75
CA VAL A 514 17.82 -9.83 6.30
C VAL A 514 17.43 -11.28 5.95
N PRO A 515 18.03 -12.35 6.54
CA PRO A 515 17.61 -13.71 6.23
C PRO A 515 16.13 -14.00 6.54
N GLN A 516 15.61 -13.44 7.64
CA GLN A 516 14.20 -13.58 8.03
C GLN A 516 13.29 -12.78 7.09
N LEU A 517 13.77 -11.62 6.64
CA LEU A 517 13.06 -10.82 5.64
C LEU A 517 12.96 -11.54 4.29
N CYS A 518 14.04 -12.18 3.82
CA CYS A 518 14.01 -13.02 2.62
C CYS A 518 13.03 -14.19 2.75
N ALA A 519 13.01 -14.86 3.91
CA ALA A 519 12.05 -15.94 4.18
C ALA A 519 10.60 -15.44 4.15
N ALA A 520 10.32 -14.25 4.73
CA ALA A 520 9.01 -13.62 4.65
C ALA A 520 8.61 -13.29 3.20
N MET A 521 9.54 -12.76 2.39
CA MET A 521 9.30 -12.48 0.97
C MET A 521 8.98 -13.74 0.17
N GLU A 522 9.68 -14.85 0.43
CA GLU A 522 9.36 -16.15 -0.17
C GLU A 522 7.94 -16.61 0.19
N ASN A 523 7.51 -16.42 1.45
CA ASN A 523 6.14 -16.72 1.86
C ASN A 523 5.11 -15.80 1.18
N VAL A 524 5.41 -14.52 1.00
CA VAL A 524 4.54 -13.57 0.27
C VAL A 524 4.37 -13.98 -1.19
N GLY A 525 5.46 -14.35 -1.87
CA GLY A 525 5.41 -14.86 -3.25
C GLY A 525 4.55 -16.12 -3.36
N ARG A 526 4.73 -17.07 -2.43
CA ARG A 526 3.92 -18.29 -2.37
C ARG A 526 2.43 -18.00 -2.11
N ALA A 527 2.14 -17.05 -1.23
CA ALA A 527 0.77 -16.63 -0.94
C ALA A 527 0.09 -15.99 -2.17
N LEU A 528 0.80 -15.13 -2.91
CA LEU A 528 0.26 -14.53 -4.13
C LEU A 528 -0.01 -15.60 -5.20
N ARG A 529 0.89 -16.57 -5.36
CA ARG A 529 0.69 -17.68 -6.30
C ARG A 529 -0.60 -18.45 -5.98
N ARG A 530 -0.81 -18.80 -4.70
CA ARG A 530 -2.02 -19.48 -4.23
C ARG A 530 -3.28 -18.63 -4.45
N PHE A 531 -3.20 -17.32 -4.23
CA PHE A 531 -4.30 -16.39 -4.50
C PHE A 531 -4.66 -16.39 -6.00
N HIS A 532 -3.68 -16.26 -6.90
CA HIS A 532 -3.93 -16.33 -8.33
C HIS A 532 -4.54 -17.67 -8.75
N GLU A 533 -4.02 -18.80 -8.27
CA GLU A 533 -4.58 -20.11 -8.61
C GLU A 533 -6.02 -20.27 -8.12
N ARG A 534 -6.28 -19.88 -6.86
CA ARG A 534 -7.60 -19.99 -6.23
C ARG A 534 -8.65 -19.18 -6.97
N TYR A 535 -8.31 -17.98 -7.42
CA TYR A 535 -9.26 -17.05 -8.02
C TYR A 535 -9.13 -16.95 -9.55
N GLY A 536 -8.72 -18.03 -10.21
CA GLY A 536 -8.74 -18.11 -11.69
C GLY A 536 -7.80 -17.13 -12.39
N ASN A 537 -6.64 -16.87 -11.80
CA ASN A 537 -5.64 -15.87 -12.17
C ASN A 537 -6.13 -14.41 -12.14
N GLN A 538 -7.20 -14.11 -11.40
CA GLN A 538 -7.57 -12.72 -11.15
C GLN A 538 -6.44 -12.01 -10.42
N GLN A 539 -6.12 -10.80 -10.87
CA GLN A 539 -5.17 -9.92 -10.21
C GLN A 539 -5.82 -9.28 -8.97
N HIS A 540 -5.05 -9.05 -7.92
CA HIS A 540 -5.37 -8.17 -6.81
C HIS A 540 -5.60 -6.73 -7.28
N GLY A 541 -4.79 -6.27 -8.25
CA GLY A 541 -4.95 -4.98 -8.93
C GLY A 541 -4.31 -3.78 -8.22
N ASP A 542 -3.78 -3.98 -7.00
CA ASP A 542 -2.98 -2.99 -6.26
C ASP A 542 -2.02 -3.73 -5.29
N PHE A 543 -1.29 -4.71 -5.83
CA PHE A 543 -0.42 -5.58 -5.04
C PHE A 543 0.89 -4.89 -4.65
N GLN A 544 0.86 -4.17 -3.53
CA GLN A 544 1.98 -3.41 -2.97
C GLN A 544 2.21 -3.75 -1.49
N PRO A 545 3.43 -3.54 -0.94
CA PRO A 545 3.76 -3.91 0.44
C PRO A 545 2.86 -3.31 1.52
N SER A 546 2.24 -2.15 1.28
CA SER A 546 1.29 -1.55 2.25
C SER A 546 -0.05 -2.28 2.33
N ASN A 547 -0.37 -3.11 1.34
CA ASN A 547 -1.61 -3.88 1.23
C ASN A 547 -1.40 -5.36 1.61
N ILE A 548 -0.26 -5.68 2.24
CA ILE A 548 0.11 -7.03 2.65
C ILE A 548 0.38 -6.99 4.15
N TYR A 549 -0.22 -7.91 4.88
CA TYR A 549 0.07 -8.18 6.28
C TYR A 549 0.85 -9.49 6.40
N TYR A 550 1.87 -9.50 7.25
CA TYR A 550 2.68 -10.66 7.58
C TYR A 550 2.62 -10.94 9.09
N ASP A 551 2.08 -12.09 9.46
CA ASP A 551 2.10 -12.58 10.85
C ASP A 551 3.32 -13.49 11.02
N GLU A 552 4.38 -12.95 11.61
CA GLU A 552 5.64 -13.67 11.82
C GLU A 552 5.47 -14.93 12.68
N SER A 553 4.52 -14.92 13.64
CA SER A 553 4.33 -16.05 14.56
C SER A 553 3.80 -17.31 13.87
N THR A 554 3.05 -17.13 12.78
CA THR A 554 2.43 -18.20 12.01
C THR A 554 3.00 -18.31 10.59
N ALA A 555 3.91 -17.40 10.21
CA ALA A 555 4.36 -17.19 8.84
C ALA A 555 3.20 -17.00 7.84
N SER A 556 2.04 -16.52 8.30
CA SER A 556 0.86 -16.33 7.46
C SER A 556 0.86 -14.96 6.78
N VAL A 557 0.38 -14.93 5.54
CA VAL A 557 0.25 -13.72 4.74
C VAL A 557 -1.23 -13.46 4.51
N SER A 558 -1.65 -12.20 4.69
CA SER A 558 -3.01 -11.74 4.36
C SER A 558 -2.96 -10.52 3.46
N PHE A 559 -3.85 -10.45 2.48
CA PHE A 559 -4.01 -9.33 1.55
C PHE A 559 -5.18 -8.45 1.96
N ILE A 560 -4.98 -7.14 1.93
CA ILE A 560 -6.02 -6.14 2.21
C ILE A 560 -6.24 -5.27 0.96
N ASP A 561 -7.30 -4.47 0.97
CA ASP A 561 -7.58 -3.54 -0.14
C ASP A 561 -7.75 -4.25 -1.50
N VAL A 562 -8.36 -5.44 -1.49
CA VAL A 562 -8.74 -6.23 -2.68
C VAL A 562 -9.93 -5.64 -3.46
N GLY A 563 -10.23 -4.36 -3.26
CA GLY A 563 -11.28 -3.63 -3.97
C GLY A 563 -11.03 -3.50 -5.47
N GLY A 564 -9.78 -3.62 -5.92
CA GLY A 564 -9.37 -3.65 -7.32
C GLY A 564 -9.35 -5.04 -7.96
N MET A 565 -9.71 -6.09 -7.21
CA MET A 565 -9.56 -7.47 -7.68
C MET A 565 -10.36 -7.72 -8.96
N GLY A 566 -9.69 -8.32 -9.97
CA GLY A 566 -10.27 -8.62 -11.28
C GLY A 566 -10.56 -7.42 -12.16
N VAL A 567 -10.26 -6.19 -11.71
CA VAL A 567 -10.35 -4.99 -12.55
C VAL A 567 -9.12 -4.96 -13.47
N PRO A 568 -9.27 -4.77 -14.79
CA PRO A 568 -8.13 -4.67 -15.69
C PRO A 568 -7.18 -3.53 -15.30
N THR A 569 -5.93 -3.88 -15.05
CA THR A 569 -4.81 -2.96 -14.78
C THR A 569 -3.81 -2.97 -15.92
N THR A 570 -2.96 -1.95 -16.00
CA THR A 570 -1.93 -1.83 -17.04
C THR A 570 -0.76 -2.79 -16.85
N GLY A 571 -0.54 -3.27 -15.63
CA GLY A 571 0.46 -4.27 -15.28
C GLY A 571 -0.15 -5.39 -14.43
N ASN A 572 0.63 -6.45 -14.19
CA ASN A 572 0.25 -7.55 -13.31
C ASN A 572 0.78 -7.36 -11.88
N ASP A 573 0.27 -8.14 -10.93
CA ASP A 573 0.62 -7.99 -9.51
C ASP A 573 2.13 -8.18 -9.23
N LEU A 574 2.84 -9.00 -10.03
CA LEU A 574 4.29 -9.18 -9.89
C LEU A 574 5.03 -7.90 -10.25
N GLU A 575 4.70 -7.29 -11.39
CA GLU A 575 5.29 -6.03 -11.86
C GLU A 575 5.03 -4.90 -10.88
N HIS A 576 3.79 -4.79 -10.38
CA HIS A 576 3.40 -3.82 -9.38
C HIS A 576 4.20 -3.99 -8.08
N PHE A 577 4.34 -5.22 -7.59
CA PHE A 577 5.11 -5.50 -6.39
C PHE A 577 6.60 -5.19 -6.57
N HIS A 578 7.19 -5.63 -7.68
CA HIS A 578 8.59 -5.36 -8.03
C HIS A 578 8.89 -3.86 -8.04
N GLN A 579 8.03 -3.08 -8.70
CA GLN A 579 8.19 -1.63 -8.78
C GLN A 579 8.07 -0.96 -7.41
N CYS A 580 7.11 -1.38 -6.59
CA CYS A 580 6.92 -0.85 -5.25
C CYS A 580 8.09 -1.20 -4.33
N MET A 581 8.59 -2.43 -4.38
CA MET A 581 9.75 -2.86 -3.60
C MET A 581 11.00 -2.07 -3.97
N ARG A 582 11.33 -1.91 -5.26
CA ARG A 582 12.48 -1.08 -5.69
C ARG A 582 12.38 0.35 -5.17
N SER A 583 11.19 0.95 -5.30
CA SER A 583 10.94 2.31 -4.84
C SER A 583 11.09 2.46 -3.32
N MET A 584 10.51 1.53 -2.56
CA MET A 584 10.56 1.54 -1.09
C MET A 584 11.98 1.28 -0.55
N THR A 585 12.80 0.55 -1.30
CA THR A 585 14.14 0.13 -0.86
C THR A 585 15.28 0.98 -1.39
N THR A 586 14.97 2.04 -2.15
CA THR A 586 15.97 2.96 -2.71
C THR A 586 16.84 3.63 -1.62
N GLY A 587 16.33 3.76 -0.40
CA GLY A 587 17.06 4.32 0.76
C GLY A 587 17.86 3.31 1.59
N TYR A 588 17.81 2.01 1.26
CA TYR A 588 18.54 0.97 1.97
C TYR A 588 19.82 0.56 1.20
N GLU A 589 20.46 -0.54 1.62
CA GLU A 589 21.64 -1.07 0.93
C GLU A 589 21.33 -1.40 -0.55
N PRO A 590 22.27 -1.13 -1.49
CA PRO A 590 22.03 -1.27 -2.93
C PRO A 590 21.52 -2.65 -3.37
N HIS A 591 21.87 -3.71 -2.65
CA HIS A 591 21.54 -5.09 -3.01
C HIS A 591 20.28 -5.63 -2.32
N LEU A 592 19.77 -4.95 -1.28
CA LEU A 592 18.64 -5.46 -0.49
C LEU A 592 17.45 -5.80 -1.39
N HIS A 593 17.07 -4.90 -2.28
CA HIS A 593 15.92 -5.09 -3.16
C HIS A 593 16.07 -6.28 -4.09
N VAL A 594 17.29 -6.57 -4.56
CA VAL A 594 17.57 -7.72 -5.41
C VAL A 594 17.33 -9.01 -4.64
N ASP A 595 17.85 -9.12 -3.42
CA ASP A 595 17.71 -10.32 -2.58
C ASP A 595 16.25 -10.58 -2.18
N LEU A 596 15.51 -9.51 -1.86
CA LEU A 596 14.09 -9.59 -1.52
C LEU A 596 13.24 -10.01 -2.72
N LEU A 597 13.48 -9.44 -3.91
CA LEU A 597 12.76 -9.81 -5.13
C LEU A 597 13.08 -11.24 -5.59
N ASN A 598 14.35 -11.65 -5.51
CA ASN A 598 14.73 -13.03 -5.82
C ASN A 598 14.03 -14.03 -4.90
N SER A 599 13.93 -13.71 -3.61
CA SER A 599 13.25 -14.57 -2.62
C SER A 599 11.74 -14.60 -2.86
N PHE A 600 11.12 -13.46 -3.16
CA PHE A 600 9.72 -13.38 -3.56
C PHE A 600 9.43 -14.19 -4.83
N ASP A 601 10.22 -14.03 -5.89
CA ASP A 601 10.05 -14.76 -7.15
C ASP A 601 10.24 -16.26 -6.97
N LYS A 602 11.23 -16.68 -6.17
CA LYS A 602 11.42 -18.08 -5.77
C LYS A 602 10.16 -18.62 -5.09
N GLY A 603 9.56 -17.86 -4.18
CA GLY A 603 8.31 -18.20 -3.50
C GLY A 603 7.13 -18.35 -4.47
N TYR A 604 7.00 -17.41 -5.40
CA TYR A 604 5.93 -17.41 -6.40
C TYR A 604 6.06 -18.55 -7.43
N GLN A 605 7.29 -18.88 -7.80
CA GLN A 605 7.61 -19.99 -8.72
C GLN A 605 7.54 -21.36 -8.05
N SER A 606 7.61 -21.42 -6.71
CA SER A 606 7.45 -22.69 -6.01
C SER A 606 6.07 -23.26 -6.33
N SER A 607 6.04 -24.37 -7.07
CA SER A 607 4.80 -25.10 -7.30
C SER A 607 4.14 -25.33 -5.95
N PRO A 608 2.81 -25.23 -5.85
CA PRO A 608 2.11 -25.86 -4.75
C PRO A 608 2.36 -27.35 -4.96
N SER A 609 3.46 -27.86 -4.41
CA SER A 609 3.52 -29.27 -4.06
C SER A 609 2.20 -29.52 -3.35
N HIS A 610 1.45 -30.52 -3.82
CA HIS A 610 0.27 -31.03 -3.14
C HIS A 610 0.67 -31.55 -1.75
N GLN A 611 1.16 -30.66 -0.88
CA GLN A 611 1.11 -30.83 0.55
C GLN A 611 -0.38 -30.82 0.83
N GLY A 612 -0.93 -32.02 0.94
CA GLY A 612 -2.30 -32.25 1.29
C GLY A 612 -2.61 -31.43 2.53
N PHE A 613 -3.26 -30.28 2.33
CA PHE A 613 -4.11 -29.74 3.36
C PHE A 613 -5.22 -30.77 3.50
N GLU A 614 -5.01 -31.76 4.38
CA GLU A 614 -6.12 -32.42 5.04
C GLU A 614 -6.94 -31.28 5.63
N VAL A 615 -8.06 -30.97 4.98
CA VAL A 615 -9.10 -30.17 5.56
C VAL A 615 -9.55 -30.99 6.77
N VAL A 616 -9.10 -30.60 7.96
CA VAL A 616 -9.64 -31.12 9.21
C VAL A 616 -11.09 -30.62 9.25
N THR A 617 -11.99 -31.44 8.72
CA THR A 617 -13.45 -31.21 8.71
C THR A 617 -14.06 -31.44 10.07
#